data_AF-A0A1C0ADX1-F1
#
_entry.id   AF-A0A1C0ADX1-F1
#
_cell.length_a   1.000
_cell.length_b   1.000
_cell.length_c   1.000
_cell.angle_alpha   90.00
_cell.angle_beta   90.00
_cell.angle_gamma   90.00
#
_symmetry.space_group_name_H-M   'P 1'
#
loop_
_entity.id
_entity.type
_entity.pdbx_description
1 polymer ?
#
loop_
_entity_poly.entity_id
_entity_poly.type
_entity_poly.pdbx_seq_one_letter_code
_entity_poly.pdbx_strand_id
1 'polypeptide(L)'
;MGSERDNRFASLFPYTDIFNKKFPYYLSIGMTPEQYWEQDCLLVKYYREAEEIRRERKNQEMWLQGMYYYDALMRVSPILRAFAKKGTKPQPYVEEAYPISKKTIEEKNVKKERNNQQKALRYLQAYTVENNKKFEERK
;
A
#
# COMPACT_ATOMS: atom_id res chain seq x y z
N MET A 1 69.34 -16.57 8.61
CA MET A 1 68.16 -17.44 8.86
C MET A 1 66.95 -16.54 8.97
N GLY A 2 66.06 -16.63 7.97
CA GLY A 2 64.89 -15.77 7.86
C GLY A 2 63.78 -16.16 8.83
N SER A 3 63.00 -15.17 9.22
CA SER A 3 61.56 -15.36 9.41
C SER A 3 60.86 -14.14 8.80
N GLU A 4 60.72 -14.18 7.48
CA GLU A 4 59.65 -13.44 6.82
C GLU A 4 58.35 -13.95 7.41
N ARG A 5 57.73 -13.13 8.27
CA ARG A 5 56.37 -13.36 8.71
C ARG A 5 55.48 -13.08 7.51
N ASP A 6 55.17 -14.15 6.80
CA ASP A 6 54.14 -14.25 5.78
C ASP A 6 52.83 -13.61 6.29
N ASN A 7 52.63 -12.33 5.99
CA ASN A 7 51.43 -11.58 6.28
C ASN A 7 50.33 -11.96 5.28
N ARG A 8 49.88 -13.22 5.32
CA ARG A 8 48.98 -13.82 4.32
C ARG A 8 47.49 -13.50 4.50
N PHE A 9 47.14 -12.44 5.24
CA PHE A 9 45.73 -12.12 5.53
C PHE A 9 45.34 -10.63 5.47
N ALA A 10 46.23 -9.73 5.04
CA ALA A 10 45.81 -8.35 4.76
C ALA A 10 45.20 -8.30 3.35
N SER A 11 43.90 -8.01 3.27
CA SER A 11 43.24 -7.77 1.98
C SER A 11 44.01 -6.72 1.17
N LEU A 12 44.08 -6.86 -0.16
CA LEU A 12 44.80 -5.90 -1.04
C LEU A 12 44.29 -4.45 -0.93
N PHE A 13 43.13 -4.24 -0.30
CA PHE A 13 42.58 -2.91 -0.03
C PHE A 13 42.79 -2.53 1.44
N PRO A 14 43.30 -1.32 1.74
CA PRO A 14 43.22 -0.74 3.06
C PRO A 14 41.78 -0.79 3.55
N TYR A 15 41.54 -1.24 4.79
CA TYR A 15 40.19 -1.27 5.38
C TYR A 15 39.51 0.10 5.23
N THR A 16 40.24 1.20 5.39
CA THR A 16 39.79 2.58 5.19
C THR A 16 39.12 2.81 3.83
N ASP A 17 39.65 2.25 2.75
CA ASP A 17 39.06 2.41 1.41
C ASP A 17 37.70 1.74 1.30
N ILE A 18 37.50 0.62 2.01
CA ILE A 18 36.21 -0.08 2.06
C ILE A 18 35.18 0.78 2.79
N PHE A 19 35.54 1.35 3.96
CA PHE A 19 34.65 2.23 4.71
C PHE A 19 34.29 3.49 3.89
N ASN A 20 35.27 4.12 3.26
CA ASN A 20 35.04 5.29 2.39
C ASN A 20 34.10 4.97 1.22
N LYS A 21 34.26 3.80 0.57
CA LYS A 21 33.36 3.35 -0.51
C LYS A 21 31.94 3.09 -0.03
N LYS A 22 31.76 2.66 1.22
CA LYS A 22 30.44 2.33 1.78
C LYS A 22 29.74 3.53 2.39
N PHE A 23 30.48 4.55 2.81
CA PHE A 23 29.95 5.73 3.46
C PHE A 23 28.80 6.43 2.70
N PRO A 24 28.85 6.66 1.37
CA PRO A 24 27.74 7.28 0.63
C PRO A 24 26.43 6.51 0.71
N TYR A 25 26.48 5.19 0.77
CA TYR A 25 25.29 4.36 0.92
C TYR A 25 24.64 4.56 2.29
N TYR A 26 25.43 4.67 3.36
CA TYR A 26 24.89 4.94 4.70
C TYR A 26 24.25 6.33 4.81
N LEU A 27 24.86 7.33 4.16
CA LEU A 27 24.25 8.65 4.02
C LEU A 27 22.89 8.57 3.31
N SER A 28 22.79 7.78 2.22
CA SER A 28 21.53 7.66 1.46
C SER A 28 20.38 7.01 2.24
N ILE A 29 20.68 6.18 3.25
CA ILE A 29 19.68 5.51 4.09
C ILE A 29 19.41 6.25 5.41
N GLY A 30 20.00 7.44 5.59
CA GLY A 30 19.72 8.38 6.67
C GLY A 30 20.69 8.36 7.85
N MET A 31 21.85 7.70 7.73
CA MET A 31 22.88 7.68 8.77
C MET A 31 23.75 8.94 8.68
N THR A 32 24.11 9.56 9.80
CA THR A 32 24.98 10.76 9.79
C THR A 32 26.47 10.39 9.75
N PRO A 33 27.36 11.33 9.36
CA PRO A 33 28.81 11.12 9.40
C PRO A 33 29.32 10.72 10.79
N GLU A 34 28.84 11.38 11.83
CA GLU A 34 29.23 11.13 13.22
C GLU A 34 28.78 9.74 13.67
N GLN A 35 27.55 9.36 13.30
CA GLN A 35 27.05 8.00 13.56
C GLN A 35 27.90 6.93 12.89
N TYR A 36 28.40 7.20 11.69
CA TYR A 36 29.14 6.23 10.89
C TYR A 36 30.60 6.07 11.35
N TRP A 37 31.25 7.17 11.72
CA TRP A 37 32.69 7.19 12.04
C TRP A 37 32.99 7.17 13.54
N GLU A 38 32.13 7.78 14.36
CA GLU A 38 32.46 8.09 15.76
C GLU A 38 31.61 7.31 16.78
N GLN A 39 30.41 6.87 16.39
CA GLN A 39 29.51 6.13 17.26
C GLN A 39 29.69 4.61 17.17
N ASP A 40 28.71 3.86 17.69
CA ASP A 40 28.74 2.40 17.72
C ASP A 40 28.84 1.80 16.30
N CYS A 41 29.86 0.97 16.09
CA CYS A 41 30.12 0.29 14.83
C CYS A 41 28.98 -0.68 14.43
N LEU A 42 28.15 -1.11 15.37
CA LEU A 42 26.97 -1.95 15.11
C LEU A 42 25.81 -1.17 14.49
N LEU A 43 25.76 0.16 14.57
CA LEU A 43 24.68 0.97 13.97
C LEU A 43 24.52 0.67 12.48
N VAL A 44 25.64 0.47 11.79
CA VAL A 44 25.69 0.07 10.38
C VAL A 44 24.81 -1.15 10.08
N LYS A 45 24.75 -2.13 10.99
CA LYS A 45 23.91 -3.32 10.85
C LYS A 45 22.43 -2.96 10.98
N TYR A 46 22.06 -2.22 12.02
CA TYR A 46 20.67 -1.83 12.26
C TYR A 46 20.12 -0.90 11.17
N TYR A 47 20.94 -0.03 10.59
CA TYR A 47 20.53 0.80 9.45
C TYR A 47 20.21 -0.02 8.19
N ARG A 48 20.96 -1.11 7.93
CA ARG A 48 20.65 -2.04 6.83
C ARG A 48 19.33 -2.76 7.07
N GLU A 49 19.14 -3.31 8.28
CA GLU A 49 17.88 -3.97 8.65
C GLU A 49 16.69 -2.99 8.55
N ALA A 50 16.87 -1.75 9.00
CA ALA A 50 15.85 -0.71 8.87
C ALA A 50 15.54 -0.36 7.41
N GLU A 51 16.55 -0.33 6.53
CA GLU A 51 16.35 -0.13 5.09
C GLU A 51 15.57 -1.28 4.46
N GLU A 52 15.87 -2.54 4.81
CA GLU A 52 15.12 -3.71 4.32
C GLU A 52 13.64 -3.61 4.70
N ILE A 53 13.35 -3.27 5.96
CA ILE A 53 11.98 -3.05 6.42
C ILE A 53 11.31 -1.89 5.66
N ARG A 54 12.04 -0.79 5.39
CA ARG A 54 11.53 0.34 4.59
C ARG A 54 11.22 -0.09 3.15
N ARG A 55 12.08 -0.89 2.54
CA ARG A 55 11.90 -1.42 1.18
C ARG A 55 10.69 -2.34 1.10
N GLU A 56 10.48 -3.19 2.09
CA GLU A 56 9.30 -4.06 2.18
C GLU A 56 8.00 -3.26 2.31
N ARG A 57 7.96 -2.27 3.21
CA ARG A 57 6.80 -1.36 3.33
C ARG A 57 6.51 -0.66 2.01
N LYS A 58 7.54 -0.11 1.36
CA LYS A 58 7.38 0.57 0.07
C LYS A 58 6.90 -0.39 -1.03
N ASN A 59 7.36 -1.64 -1.04
CA ASN A 59 6.87 -2.65 -1.98
C ASN A 59 5.37 -2.92 -1.78
N GLN A 60 4.91 -3.03 -0.53
CA GLN A 60 3.48 -3.21 -0.22
C GLN A 60 2.64 -1.99 -0.62
N GLU A 61 3.13 -0.77 -0.37
CA GLU A 61 2.50 0.48 -0.79
C GLU A 61 2.38 0.57 -2.32
N MET A 62 3.45 0.25 -3.05
CA MET A 62 3.45 0.24 -4.51
C MET A 62 2.50 -0.82 -5.08
N TRP A 63 2.39 -1.98 -4.43
CA TRP A 63 1.45 -3.01 -4.82
C TRP A 63 -0.01 -2.56 -4.66
N LEU A 64 -0.33 -1.90 -3.54
CA LEU A 64 -1.64 -1.28 -3.32
C LEU A 64 -1.91 -0.19 -4.37
N GLN A 65 -0.93 0.67 -4.65
CA GLN A 65 -1.06 1.70 -5.68
C GLN A 65 -1.32 1.10 -7.07
N GLY A 66 -0.62 0.01 -7.41
CA GLY A 66 -0.85 -0.75 -8.64
C GLY A 66 -2.29 -1.27 -8.75
N MET A 67 -2.87 -1.73 -7.63
CA MET A 67 -4.28 -2.13 -7.57
C MET A 67 -5.23 -0.96 -7.85
N TYR A 68 -4.99 0.22 -7.28
CA TYR A 68 -5.77 1.42 -7.57
C TYR A 68 -5.68 1.84 -9.05
N TYR A 69 -4.49 1.80 -9.65
CA TYR A 69 -4.33 2.10 -11.07
C TYR A 69 -5.05 1.10 -11.95
N TYR A 70 -4.95 -0.19 -11.63
CA TYR A 70 -5.64 -1.25 -12.36
C TYR A 70 -7.16 -1.04 -12.33
N ASP A 71 -7.73 -0.78 -11.16
CA ASP A 71 -9.17 -0.51 -11.01
C ASP A 71 -9.59 0.76 -11.78
N ALA A 72 -8.81 1.84 -11.70
CA ALA A 72 -9.07 3.06 -12.46
C ALA A 72 -9.11 2.80 -13.97
N LEU A 73 -8.13 2.06 -14.51
CA LEU A 73 -8.08 1.69 -15.94
C LEU A 73 -9.29 0.83 -16.33
N MET A 74 -9.69 -0.12 -15.49
CA MET A 74 -10.88 -0.95 -15.73
C MET A 74 -12.17 -0.13 -15.76
N ARG A 75 -12.29 0.90 -14.91
CA ARG A 75 -13.46 1.79 -14.92
C ARG A 75 -13.54 2.71 -16.14
N VAL A 76 -12.38 3.11 -16.68
CA VAL A 76 -12.28 3.99 -17.86
C VAL A 76 -12.34 3.20 -19.19
N SER A 77 -12.02 1.91 -19.15
CA SER A 77 -12.05 0.96 -20.29
C SER A 77 -13.27 1.11 -21.23
N PRO A 78 -14.52 1.28 -20.76
CA PRO A 78 -15.68 1.39 -21.65
C PRO A 78 -15.59 2.51 -22.70
N ILE A 79 -14.94 3.62 -22.38
CA ILE A 79 -14.76 4.75 -23.32
C ILE A 79 -13.60 4.50 -24.27
N LEU A 80 -12.58 3.79 -23.82
CA LEU A 80 -11.34 3.55 -24.59
C LEU A 80 -11.50 2.46 -25.66
N ARG A 81 -12.67 1.80 -25.74
CA ARG A 81 -12.93 0.76 -26.73
C ARG A 81 -13.12 1.37 -28.13
N ALA A 82 -12.49 0.78 -29.16
CA ALA A 82 -12.44 1.27 -30.54
C ALA A 82 -13.80 1.47 -31.27
N PHE A 83 -14.93 1.13 -30.65
CA PHE A 83 -16.28 1.38 -31.16
C PHE A 83 -17.26 1.65 -30.00
N ALA A 84 -16.84 2.42 -29.00
CA ALA A 84 -17.71 2.80 -27.89
C ALA A 84 -18.93 3.57 -28.45
N LYS A 85 -20.14 3.21 -27.99
CA LYS A 85 -21.37 3.90 -28.42
C LYS A 85 -21.29 5.37 -28.00
N LYS A 86 -21.81 6.28 -28.84
CA LYS A 86 -21.89 7.71 -28.50
C LYS A 86 -22.67 7.88 -27.19
N GLY A 87 -22.06 8.55 -26.22
CA GLY A 87 -22.63 8.73 -24.88
C GLY A 87 -22.21 7.67 -23.84
N THR A 88 -21.32 6.73 -24.18
CA THR A 88 -20.73 5.81 -23.19
C THR A 88 -19.96 6.60 -22.13
N LYS A 89 -20.31 6.40 -20.86
CA LYS A 89 -19.67 7.04 -19.71
C LYS A 89 -18.77 6.05 -18.97
N PRO A 90 -17.68 6.51 -18.34
CA PRO A 90 -16.88 5.64 -17.49
C PRO A 90 -17.65 5.32 -16.22
N GLN A 91 -17.28 4.23 -15.56
CA GLN A 91 -17.72 4.05 -14.18
C GLN A 91 -17.02 5.09 -13.30
N PRO A 92 -17.72 5.69 -12.31
CA PRO A 92 -17.10 6.64 -11.40
C PRO A 92 -15.99 5.95 -10.60
N TYR A 93 -14.97 6.72 -10.22
CA TYR A 93 -13.91 6.24 -9.34
C TYR A 93 -14.45 5.93 -7.94
N VAL A 94 -13.68 5.18 -7.16
CA VAL A 94 -14.06 4.86 -5.79
C VAL A 94 -14.10 6.11 -4.91
N GLU A 95 -15.16 6.26 -4.12
CA GLU A 95 -15.34 7.38 -3.20
C GLU A 95 -14.58 7.18 -1.88
N GLU A 96 -14.38 5.93 -1.47
CA GLU A 96 -13.71 5.55 -0.24
C GLU A 96 -12.54 4.60 -0.55
N ALA A 97 -11.49 4.67 0.27
CA ALA A 97 -10.33 3.80 0.17
C ALA A 97 -10.72 2.32 0.31
N TYR A 98 -9.97 1.43 -0.34
CA TYR A 98 -10.14 -0.01 -0.15
C TYR A 98 -9.76 -0.40 1.29
N PRO A 99 -10.57 -1.25 1.94
CA PRO A 99 -10.23 -1.75 3.27
C PRO A 99 -9.07 -2.74 3.14
N ILE A 100 -8.00 -2.50 3.91
CA ILE A 100 -6.79 -3.33 3.89
C ILE A 100 -6.70 -4.18 5.15
N SER A 101 -7.08 -3.61 6.30
CA SER A 101 -7.07 -4.28 7.59
C SER A 101 -8.34 -5.12 7.78
N LYS A 102 -8.21 -6.26 8.48
CA LYS A 102 -9.37 -7.09 8.88
C LYS A 102 -10.47 -6.27 9.56
N LYS A 103 -10.09 -5.35 10.46
CA LYS A 103 -11.04 -4.45 11.13
C LYS A 103 -11.78 -3.57 10.13
N THR A 104 -11.06 -2.96 9.18
CA THR A 104 -11.67 -2.12 8.15
C THR A 104 -12.58 -2.91 7.20
N ILE A 105 -12.28 -4.19 6.97
CA ILE A 105 -13.13 -5.08 6.18
C ILE A 105 -14.43 -5.39 6.93
N GLU A 106 -14.34 -5.75 8.21
CA GLU A 106 -15.51 -6.01 9.07
C GLU A 106 -16.40 -4.77 9.19
N GLU A 107 -15.82 -3.59 9.46
CA GLU A 107 -16.56 -2.33 9.52
C GLU A 107 -17.30 -2.03 8.21
N LYS A 108 -16.64 -2.26 7.06
CA LYS A 108 -17.26 -2.08 5.74
C LYS A 108 -18.42 -3.06 5.52
N ASN A 109 -18.28 -4.31 5.95
CA ASN A 109 -19.32 -5.33 5.84
C ASN A 109 -20.52 -4.96 6.72
N VAL A 110 -20.30 -4.58 7.97
CA VAL A 110 -21.36 -4.13 8.89
C VAL A 110 -22.07 -2.89 8.35
N LYS A 111 -21.34 -1.90 7.80
CA LYS A 111 -21.92 -0.72 7.16
C LYS A 111 -22.79 -1.12 5.95
N LYS A 112 -22.32 -2.07 5.14
CA LYS A 112 -23.05 -2.59 3.98
C LYS A 112 -24.33 -3.32 4.39
N GLU A 113 -24.27 -4.17 5.40
CA GLU A 113 -25.44 -4.89 5.94
C GLU A 113 -26.48 -3.94 6.50
N ARG A 114 -26.07 -2.97 7.32
CA ARG A 114 -26.97 -1.93 7.85
C ARG A 114 -27.65 -1.14 6.73
N ASN A 115 -26.89 -0.74 5.71
CA ASN A 115 -27.46 -0.03 4.56
C ASN A 115 -28.48 -0.88 3.78
N ASN A 116 -28.22 -2.18 3.63
CA ASN A 116 -29.15 -3.10 2.98
C ASN A 116 -30.43 -3.30 3.80
N GLN A 117 -30.30 -3.48 5.12
CA GLN A 117 -31.44 -3.60 6.04
C GLN A 117 -32.32 -2.34 6.01
N GLN A 118 -31.71 -1.14 6.05
CA GLN A 118 -32.45 0.11 5.96
C GLN A 118 -33.19 0.27 4.62
N LYS A 119 -32.56 -0.14 3.50
CA LYS A 119 -33.23 -0.15 2.19
C LYS A 119 -34.42 -1.10 2.17
N ALA A 120 -34.26 -2.32 2.71
CA ALA A 120 -35.34 -3.30 2.79
C ALA A 120 -36.50 -2.79 3.65
N LEU A 121 -36.21 -2.18 4.81
CA LEU A 121 -37.23 -1.58 5.67
C LEU A 121 -38.00 -0.46 4.98
N ARG A 122 -37.32 0.45 4.27
CA ARG A 122 -37.98 1.52 3.50
C ARG A 122 -38.87 0.96 2.40
N TYR A 123 -38.41 -0.08 1.72
CA TYR A 123 -39.20 -0.76 0.70
C TYR A 123 -40.47 -1.39 1.29
N LEU A 124 -40.34 -2.10 2.40
CA LEU A 124 -41.48 -2.70 3.11
C LEU A 124 -42.47 -1.64 3.59
N GLN A 125 -41.99 -0.52 4.14
CA GLN A 125 -42.83 0.60 4.57
C GLN A 125 -43.58 1.24 3.39
N ALA A 126 -42.92 1.44 2.25
CA ALA A 126 -43.59 1.97 1.06
C ALA A 126 -44.68 0.99 0.56
N TYR A 127 -44.36 -0.30 0.54
CA TYR A 127 -45.28 -1.36 0.13
C TYR A 127 -46.51 -1.49 1.04
N THR A 128 -46.34 -1.39 2.37
CA THR A 128 -47.47 -1.44 3.31
C THR A 128 -48.40 -0.24 3.15
N VAL A 129 -47.84 0.96 2.97
CA VAL A 129 -48.63 2.18 2.72
C VAL A 129 -49.44 2.07 1.41
N GLU A 130 -48.83 1.59 0.33
CA GLU A 130 -49.54 1.37 -0.94
C GLU A 130 -50.66 0.33 -0.81
N ASN A 131 -50.42 -0.77 -0.11
CA ASN A 131 -51.45 -1.78 0.11
C ASN A 131 -52.61 -1.26 0.94
N ASN A 132 -52.34 -0.50 2.01
CA ASN A 132 -53.40 0.09 2.83
C ASN A 132 -54.28 1.04 2.01
N LYS A 133 -53.70 1.89 1.16
CA LYS A 133 -54.45 2.75 0.23
C LYS A 133 -55.37 1.96 -0.69
N LYS A 134 -54.88 0.87 -1.28
CA LYS A 134 -55.68 -0.02 -2.13
C LYS A 134 -56.82 -0.72 -1.39
N PHE A 135 -56.65 -1.00 -0.10
CA PHE A 135 -57.71 -1.58 0.74
C PHE A 135 -58.77 -0.54 1.14
N GLU A 136 -58.38 0.71 1.36
CA GLU A 136 -59.31 1.81 1.63
C GLU A 136 -60.13 2.18 0.39
N GLU A 137 -59.53 2.19 -0.81
CA GLU A 137 -60.23 2.45 -2.08
C GLU A 137 -61.24 1.35 -2.48
N ARG A 138 -61.18 0.17 -1.84
CA ARG A 138 -62.08 -0.97 -2.11
C ARG A 138 -63.23 -1.09 -1.10
N LYS A 139 -63.32 -0.21 -0.10
CA LYS A 139 -64.45 -0.08 0.82
C LYS A 139 -65.44 0.97 0.32
#